data_AF-A0A939UZB9-F1
#
_entry.id   AF-A0A939UZB9-F1
#
_cell.length_a   1.000
_cell.length_b   1.000
_cell.length_c   1.000
_cell.angle_alpha   90.00
_cell.angle_beta   90.00
_cell.angle_gamma   90.00
#
_symmetry.space_group_name_H-M   'P 1'
#
loop_
_entity.id
_entity.type
_entity.pdbx_description
1 polymer ?
#
loop_
_entity_poly.entity_id
_entity_poly.type
_entity_poly.pdbx_seq_one_letter_code
_entity_poly.pdbx_strand_id
1 'polypeptide(L)' 'MAKTTSFKDIKSSDYFYKATIWASEKKIVAGYSDGTFKPQGKCLRRQMVTFLYKYDKYAG' A
#
# COMPACT_ATOMS: atom_id res chain seq x y z
N MET A 1 -11.97 -3.35 12.50
CA MET A 1 -11.54 -4.68 12.03
C MET A 1 -10.44 -4.48 11.00
N ALA A 2 -9.16 -4.66 11.39
CA ALA A 2 -8.02 -4.47 10.50
C ALA A 2 -7.93 -5.66 9.55
N LYS A 3 -8.28 -5.44 8.27
CA LYS A 3 -8.31 -6.46 7.23
C LYS A 3 -6.88 -6.83 6.83
N THR A 4 -6.61 -8.13 6.90
CA THR A 4 -5.35 -8.83 6.68
C THR A 4 -4.39 -8.13 5.71
N THR A 5 -3.21 -7.84 6.23
CA THR A 5 -2.00 -7.31 5.60
C THR A 5 -1.45 -8.30 4.57
N SER A 6 -2.19 -8.56 3.49
CA SER A 6 -1.66 -9.25 2.33
C SER A 6 -2.52 -8.96 1.12
N PHE A 7 -1.88 -8.48 0.06
CA PHE A 7 -2.49 -8.28 -1.23
C PHE A 7 -2.28 -9.53 -2.07
N LYS A 8 -3.30 -9.95 -2.83
CA LYS A 8 -3.27 -11.20 -3.61
C LYS A 8 -2.14 -11.27 -4.64
N ASP A 9 -1.67 -10.10 -5.07
CA ASP A 9 -0.69 -9.90 -6.13
C ASP A 9 0.71 -9.54 -5.61
N ILE A 10 0.95 -9.68 -4.30
CA ILE A 10 2.26 -9.49 -3.69
C ILE A 10 2.68 -10.79 -3.02
N LYS A 11 3.85 -11.30 -3.40
CA LYS A 11 4.47 -12.49 -2.81
C LYS A 11 5.47 -12.07 -1.75
N SER A 12 5.68 -12.91 -0.74
CA SER A 12 6.69 -12.68 0.32
C SER A 12 8.12 -12.58 -0.21
N SER A 13 8.39 -13.11 -1.40
CA SER A 13 9.66 -13.00 -2.12
C SER A 13 9.88 -11.65 -2.81
N ASP A 14 8.83 -10.84 -2.98
CA ASP A 14 8.95 -9.56 -3.66
C ASP A 14 9.73 -8.56 -2.80
N TYR A 15 10.66 -7.84 -3.41
CA TYR A 15 11.52 -6.87 -2.69
C TYR A 15 10.72 -5.78 -1.97
N PHE A 16 9.53 -5.43 -2.49
CA PHE A 16 8.62 -4.45 -1.91
C PHE A 16 7.64 -5.03 -0.88
N TYR A 17 7.58 -6.36 -0.68
CA TYR A 17 6.62 -6.99 0.22
C TYR A 17 6.62 -6.35 1.60
N LYS A 18 7.78 -6.29 2.25
CA LYS A 18 7.91 -5.72 3.61
C LYS A 18 7.47 -4.26 3.67
N ALA A 19 7.84 -3.46 2.67
CA ALA A 19 7.49 -2.05 2.60
C ALA A 19 5.97 -1.85 2.43
N THR A 20 5.34 -2.62 1.55
CA THR A 20 3.89 -2.53 1.31
C THR A 20 3.08 -2.98 2.52
N ILE A 21 3.55 -4.02 3.22
CA ILE A 21 2.91 -4.51 4.45
C ILE A 21 2.97 -3.43 5.53
N TRP A 22 4.16 -2.91 5.81
CA TRP A 22 4.34 -1.82 6.77
C TRP A 22 3.48 -0.60 6.42
N ALA A 23 3.49 -0.18 5.16
CA ALA A 23 2.72 0.99 4.73
C ALA A 23 1.20 0.75 4.84
N SER A 24 0.74 -0.49 4.64
CA SER A 24 -0.66 -0.88 4.80
C SER A 24 -1.07 -0.87 6.27
N GLU A 25 -0.23 -1.40 7.16
CA GLU A 25 -0.43 -1.37 8.63
C GLU A 25 -0.54 0.05 9.17
N LYS A 26 0.31 0.94 8.66
CA LYS A 26 0.29 2.37 9.00
C LYS A 26 -0.79 3.16 8.26
N LYS A 27 -1.64 2.50 7.46
CA LYS A 27 -2.71 3.09 6.64
C LYS A 27 -2.23 4.13 5.61
N ILE A 28 -0.93 4.12 5.30
CA ILE A 28 -0.27 4.99 4.31
C ILE A 28 -0.71 4.58 2.90
N VAL A 29 -0.74 3.28 2.63
CA VAL A 29 -1.25 2.73 1.38
C VAL A 29 -2.52 1.93 1.60
N ALA A 30 -3.33 1.83 0.55
CA ALA A 30 -4.51 0.98 0.52
C ALA A 30 -4.56 0.29 -0.85
N GLY A 31 -4.90 -1.00 -0.85
CA GLY A 31 -5.16 -1.71 -2.09
C GLY A 31 -6.56 -1.43 -2.63
N TYR A 32 -6.87 -2.12 -3.71
CA TYR A 32 -8.15 -2.08 -4.38
C TYR A 32 -9.16 -3.01 -3.68
N SER A 33 -10.45 -2.78 -3.96
CA SER A 33 -11.56 -3.59 -3.43
C SER A 33 -11.50 -5.07 -3.83
N ASP A 34 -10.83 -5.38 -4.94
CA ASP A 34 -10.59 -6.74 -5.45
C ASP A 34 -9.53 -7.53 -4.63
N GLY A 35 -8.87 -6.86 -3.67
CA GLY A 35 -7.84 -7.45 -2.81
C GLY A 35 -6.43 -7.39 -3.40
N THR A 36 -6.20 -6.61 -4.45
CA THR A 36 -4.89 -6.40 -5.08
C THR A 36 -4.28 -5.04 -4.71
N PHE A 37 -2.97 -4.89 -4.89
CA PHE A 37 -2.26 -3.62 -4.74
C PHE A 37 -1.84 -2.99 -6.09
N LYS A 38 -1.65 -3.83 -7.11
CA LYS A 38 -1.19 -3.52 -8.47
C LYS A 38 0.18 -2.83 -8.47
N PRO A 39 1.24 -3.43 -7.89
CA PRO A 39 2.57 -2.81 -7.80
C PRO A 39 3.21 -2.54 -9.16
N GLN A 40 2.89 -3.36 -10.17
CA GLN A 40 3.36 -3.17 -11.55
C GLN A 40 2.44 -2.28 -12.40
N GLY A 41 1.34 -1.78 -11.81
CA GLY A 41 0.42 -0.88 -12.48
C GLY A 41 0.97 0.54 -12.60
N LYS A 42 0.35 1.35 -13.48
CA LYS A 42 0.67 2.79 -13.55
C LYS A 42 0.22 3.49 -12.26
N CYS A 43 1.16 4.03 -11.52
CA CYS A 43 0.86 4.92 -10.39
C CYS A 43 0.40 6.29 -10.92
N LEU A 44 -0.84 6.65 -10.64
CA LEU A 44 -1.39 7.96 -11.00
C LEU A 44 -0.85 9.04 -10.06
N ARG A 45 -0.67 10.29 -10.54
CA ARG A 45 -0.21 11.42 -9.70
C ARG A 45 -1.08 11.60 -8.46
N ARG A 46 -2.40 11.44 -8.59
CA ARG A 46 -3.38 11.43 -7.49
C ARG A 46 -3.04 10.38 -6.42
N GLN A 47 -2.64 9.18 -6.82
CA GLN A 47 -2.31 8.10 -5.89
C GLN A 47 -1.03 8.44 -5.13
N MET A 48 -0.02 8.96 -5.82
CA MET A 48 1.23 9.42 -5.19
C MET A 48 0.96 10.50 -4.14
N VAL A 49 0.18 11.53 -4.47
CA VAL A 49 -0.19 12.60 -3.52
C VAL A 49 -0.94 12.03 -2.31
N THR A 50 -1.82 11.05 -2.53
CA THR A 50 -2.55 10.39 -1.44
C THR A 50 -1.60 9.65 -0.50
N PHE A 51 -0.59 8.96 -1.02
CA PHE A 51 0.41 8.29 -0.19
C PHE A 51 1.26 9.28 0.60
N LEU A 52 1.72 10.36 -0.02
CA LEU A 52 2.49 11.41 0.64
C LEU A 52 1.68 12.10 1.74
N TYR A 53 0.42 12.45 1.47
CA TYR A 53 -0.47 13.06 2.46
C TYR A 53 -0.69 12.15 3.67
N LYS A 54 -0.90 10.84 3.44
CA LYS A 54 -1.09 9.89 4.54
C LYS A 54 0.21 9.60 5.30
N TYR A 55 1.35 9.64 4.61
CA TYR A 55 2.66 9.52 5.23
C TYR A 55 2.96 10.72 6.13
N ASP A 56 2.68 11.95 5.67
CA ASP A 56 2.78 13.18 6.46
C ASP A 56 1.92 13.09 7.74
N LYS A 57 0.67 12.63 7.61
CA LYS A 57 -0.22 12.37 8.76
C LYS A 57 0.25 11.29 9.73
N TYR A 58 1.16 10.42 9.31
CA TYR A 58 1.74 9.38 10.16
C TYR A 58 3.05 9.84 10.82
N ALA A 59 3.84 10.65 10.12
CA ALA A 59 5.17 11.09 10.55
C ALA A 59 5.16 12.39 11.37
N GLY A 60 4.13 13.23 11.20
CA GLY A 60 3.85 14.41 12.04
C GLY A 60 3.05 14.07 13.28
#